data_AF-A0A1L3JK57-F1
#
_entry.id   AF-A0A1L3JK57-F1
#
_cell.length_a   1.000
_cell.length_b   1.000
_cell.length_c   1.000
_cell.angle_alpha   90.00
_cell.angle_beta   90.00
_cell.angle_gamma   90.00
#
_symmetry.space_group_name_H-M   'P 1'
#
loop_
_entity.id
_entity.type
_entity.pdbx_description
1 polymer ?
#
loop_
_entity_poly.entity_id
_entity_poly.type
_entity_poly.pdbx_seq_one_letter_code
_entity_poly.pdbx_strand_id
1 'polypeptide(L)'
;MNLIENLKSYFSKKANNQTTSKAPEGVCPNCWGKQEWEGDFYKKIKANNITPDNNLYTSFINEVAQKLDKITLKDDVLICETCKISHK
;
A
#
# COMPACT_ATOMS: atom_id res chain seq x y z
N MET A 1 -12.11 3.27 -6.79
CA MET A 1 -11.73 3.04 -5.39
C MET A 1 -10.77 4.13 -4.96
N ASN A 2 -10.83 4.57 -3.72
CA ASN A 2 -9.84 5.49 -3.15
C ASN A 2 -8.59 4.72 -2.64
N LEU A 3 -7.52 5.43 -2.31
CA LEU A 3 -6.25 4.84 -1.86
C LEU A 3 -6.42 3.86 -0.69
N ILE A 4 -7.26 4.19 0.28
CA ILE A 4 -7.53 3.34 1.46
C ILE A 4 -8.20 2.04 1.04
N GLU A 5 -9.19 2.09 0.15
CA GLU A 5 -9.85 0.89 -0.38
C GLU A 5 -8.87 0.01 -1.16
N ASN A 6 -7.98 0.61 -1.95
CA ASN A 6 -6.95 -0.12 -2.70
C ASN A 6 -5.97 -0.83 -1.75
N LEU A 7 -5.56 -0.17 -0.66
CA LEU A 7 -4.72 -0.77 0.38
C LEU A 7 -5.43 -1.92 1.09
N LYS A 8 -6.69 -1.73 1.52
CA LYS A 8 -7.49 -2.79 2.16
C LYS A 8 -7.65 -4.00 1.25
N SER A 9 -7.98 -3.77 -0.02
CA SER A 9 -8.10 -4.84 -1.03
C SER A 9 -6.79 -5.59 -1.22
N TYR A 10 -5.68 -4.87 -1.33
CA TYR A 10 -4.35 -5.44 -1.49
C TYR A 10 -3.97 -6.36 -0.33
N PHE A 11 -4.07 -5.85 0.90
CA PHE A 11 -3.70 -6.62 2.09
C PHE A 11 -4.68 -7.75 2.41
N SER A 12 -5.97 -7.59 2.08
CA SER A 12 -6.95 -8.68 2.17
C SER A 12 -6.56 -9.84 1.25
N LYS A 13 -6.22 -9.55 -0.01
CA LYS A 13 -5.73 -10.56 -0.96
C LYS A 13 -4.46 -11.25 -0.44
N LYS A 14 -3.50 -10.49 0.11
CA LYS A 14 -2.28 -11.05 0.73
C LYS A 14 -2.57 -11.93 1.95
N ALA A 15 -3.52 -11.55 2.80
CA ALA A 15 -3.93 -12.35 3.95
C ALA A 15 -4.49 -13.70 3.49
N ASN A 16 -5.29 -13.69 2.42
CA ASN A 16 -5.90 -14.86 1.80
C ASN A 16 -4.97 -15.62 0.83
N ASN A 17 -3.67 -15.30 0.80
CA ASN A 17 -2.67 -15.89 -0.10
C ASN A 17 -3.04 -15.82 -1.59
N GLN A 18 -3.84 -14.82 -1.99
CA GLN A 18 -4.19 -14.58 -3.38
C GLN A 18 -3.06 -13.84 -4.10
N THR A 19 -2.99 -14.02 -5.42
CA THR A 19 -2.03 -13.30 -6.26
C THR A 19 -2.36 -11.80 -6.24
N THR A 20 -1.34 -10.99 -5.95
CA THR A 20 -1.42 -9.53 -6.02
C THR A 20 -0.35 -8.99 -6.94
N SER A 21 -0.55 -7.78 -7.45
CA SER A 21 0.49 -7.00 -8.13
C SER A 21 1.65 -6.68 -7.19
N LYS A 22 2.72 -6.08 -7.71
CA LYS A 22 3.91 -5.67 -6.92
C LYS A 22 3.61 -4.55 -5.90
N ALA A 23 2.50 -3.84 -6.07
CA ALA A 23 2.02 -2.81 -5.17
C ALA A 23 0.49 -2.64 -5.33
N PRO A 24 -0.18 -1.97 -4.37
CA PRO A 24 -1.58 -1.58 -4.49
C PRO A 24 -1.82 -0.66 -5.70
N GLU A 25 -3.04 -0.70 -6.23
CA GLU A 25 -3.44 0.21 -7.31
C GLU A 25 -3.32 1.68 -6.87
N GLY A 26 -2.76 2.52 -7.74
CA GLY A 26 -2.51 3.94 -7.44
C GLY A 26 -1.29 4.18 -6.54
N VAL A 27 -0.45 3.18 -6.32
CA VAL A 27 0.78 3.29 -5.50
C VAL A 27 2.02 2.95 -6.32
N CYS A 28 3.10 3.71 -6.13
CA CYS A 28 4.34 3.49 -6.85
C CYS A 28 5.02 2.19 -6.38
N PRO A 29 5.25 1.21 -7.26
CA PRO A 29 5.81 -0.08 -6.85
C PRO A 29 7.25 0.00 -6.35
N ASN A 30 8.02 0.99 -6.79
CA ASN A 30 9.39 1.19 -6.32
C ASN A 30 9.42 1.68 -4.86
N CYS A 31 8.58 2.66 -4.52
CA CYS A 31 8.44 3.13 -3.14
C CYS A 31 7.85 2.05 -2.24
N TRP A 32 6.81 1.36 -2.73
CA TRP A 32 6.19 0.26 -2.01
C TRP A 32 7.21 -0.82 -1.62
N GLY A 33 8.04 -1.25 -2.58
CA GLY A 33 9.08 -2.24 -2.35
C GLY A 33 10.17 -1.78 -1.38
N LYS A 34 10.61 -0.51 -1.47
CA LYS A 34 11.63 0.04 -0.56
C LYS A 34 11.14 0.24 0.87
N GLN A 35 9.85 0.51 1.05
CA GLN A 35 9.25 0.75 2.38
C GLN A 35 8.87 -0.54 3.10
N GLU A 36 8.98 -1.71 2.44
CA GLU A 36 8.76 -3.04 3.02
C GLU A 36 7.41 -3.23 3.76
N TRP A 37 6.36 -2.53 3.31
CA TRP A 37 5.04 -2.55 3.95
C TRP A 37 4.42 -3.94 4.09
N GLU A 38 4.77 -4.87 3.21
CA GLU A 38 4.32 -6.27 3.29
C GLU A 38 4.92 -7.02 4.47
N GLY A 39 6.21 -6.80 4.75
CA GLY A 39 6.86 -7.39 5.91
C GLY A 39 6.29 -6.83 7.22
N ASP A 40 6.02 -5.53 7.24
CA ASP A 40 5.37 -4.86 8.36
C ASP A 40 3.93 -5.36 8.58
N PHE A 41 3.16 -5.49 7.50
CA PHE A 41 1.83 -6.10 7.55
C PHE A 41 1.87 -7.52 8.12
N TYR A 42 2.82 -8.34 7.66
CA TYR A 42 2.96 -9.70 8.16
C TYR A 42 3.25 -9.73 9.66
N LYS A 43 4.24 -8.95 10.12
CA LYS A 43 4.65 -8.90 11.53
C LYS A 43 3.58 -8.34 12.46
N LYS A 44 2.92 -7.25 12.04
CA LYS A 44 1.99 -6.50 12.89
C LYS A 44 0.58 -7.10 12.83
N ILE A 45 0.11 -7.52 11.66
CA ILE A 45 -1.28 -7.92 11.43
C ILE A 45 -1.41 -9.44 11.30
N LYS A 46 -0.78 -10.05 10.29
CA LYS A 46 -1.00 -11.46 9.95
C LYS A 46 -0.52 -12.40 11.06
N ALA A 47 0.69 -12.19 11.58
CA ALA A 47 1.27 -12.99 12.66
C ALA A 47 0.45 -12.93 13.96
N ASN A 48 -0.26 -11.82 14.19
CA ASN A 48 -1.08 -11.60 15.37
C ASN A 48 -2.58 -11.91 15.14
N ASN A 49 -2.95 -12.49 13.98
CA ASN A 49 -4.33 -12.79 13.59
C ASN A 49 -5.29 -11.59 13.72
N ILE A 50 -4.80 -10.38 13.45
CA ILE A 50 -5.59 -9.15 13.55
C ILE A 50 -6.56 -9.05 12.37
N THR A 51 -7.84 -8.87 12.66
CA THR A 51 -8.90 -8.74 11.66
C THR A 51 -9.08 -7.29 11.16
N PRO A 52 -9.70 -7.09 9.99
CA PRO A 52 -9.95 -5.75 9.44
C PRO A 52 -10.79 -4.82 10.34
N ASP A 53 -11.67 -5.37 11.17
CA ASP A 53 -12.50 -4.61 12.13
C ASP A 53 -11.70 -4.13 13.36
N ASN A 54 -10.45 -4.56 13.50
CA ASN A 54 -9.60 -4.16 14.61
C ASN A 54 -9.01 -2.75 14.38
N ASN A 55 -8.96 -1.95 15.45
CA ASN A 55 -8.36 -0.62 15.45
C ASN A 55 -6.89 -0.64 14.99
N LEU A 56 -6.11 -1.68 15.32
CA LEU A 56 -4.73 -1.83 14.86
C LEU A 56 -4.62 -1.98 13.35
N TYR A 57 -5.53 -2.72 12.73
CA TYR A 57 -5.59 -2.83 11.27
C TYR A 57 -5.91 -1.48 10.64
N THR A 58 -6.94 -0.80 11.15
CA THR A 58 -7.34 0.52 10.65
C THR A 58 -6.21 1.54 10.80
N SER A 59 -5.54 1.58 11.96
CA SER A 59 -4.39 2.44 12.21
C SER A 59 -3.22 2.12 11.28
N PHE A 60 -2.93 0.84 11.04
CA PHE A 60 -1.88 0.43 10.10
C PHE A 60 -2.18 0.92 8.68
N ILE A 61 -3.41 0.70 8.18
CA ILE A 61 -3.81 1.17 6.84
C ILE A 61 -3.70 2.70 6.74
N ASN A 62 -4.13 3.42 7.77
CA ASN A 62 -4.02 4.87 7.81
C ASN A 62 -2.56 5.34 7.83
N GLU A 63 -1.68 4.68 8.60
CA GLU A 63 -0.25 4.98 8.63
C GLU A 63 0.39 4.81 7.25
N VAL A 64 0.11 3.68 6.60
CA VAL A 64 0.59 3.40 5.24
C VAL A 64 0.10 4.49 4.28
N ALA A 65 -1.20 4.79 4.29
CA ALA A 65 -1.78 5.79 3.41
C ALA A 65 -1.20 7.20 3.61
N GLN A 66 -0.90 7.60 4.85
CA GLN A 66 -0.28 8.89 5.15
C GLN A 66 1.18 8.98 4.65
N LYS A 67 1.90 7.85 4.63
CA LYS A 67 3.30 7.77 4.20
C LYS A 67 3.48 7.48 2.71
N LEU A 68 2.39 7.19 2.01
CA LEU A 68 2.36 7.14 0.55
C LEU A 68 2.25 8.58 0.04
N ASP A 69 3.39 9.26 -0.01
CA ASP A 69 3.50 10.59 -0.59
C ASP A 69 3.04 10.58 -2.06
N LYS A 70 2.32 11.64 -2.41
CA LYS A 70 1.36 11.69 -3.52
C LYS A 70 2.02 11.38 -4.86
N ILE A 71 1.47 10.41 -5.60
CA ILE A 71 1.67 10.38 -7.04
C ILE A 71 0.94 11.59 -7.61
N THR A 72 1.69 12.50 -8.24
CA THR A 72 1.15 13.69 -8.90
C THR A 72 1.20 13.49 -10.40
N LEU A 73 0.12 13.84 -11.09
CA LEU A 73 0.10 13.90 -12.55
C LEU A 73 0.84 15.15 -13.00
N LYS A 74 1.86 14.99 -13.86
CA LYS A 74 2.56 16.10 -14.49
C LYS A 74 2.75 15.79 -15.98
N ASP A 75 2.19 16.62 -16.84
CA ASP A 75 2.29 16.52 -18.31
C ASP A 75 1.98 15.10 -18.83
N ASP A 76 0.80 14.56 -18.46
CA ASP A 76 0.30 13.21 -18.78
C ASP A 76 1.12 12.02 -18.24
N VAL A 77 2.10 12.28 -17.38
CA VAL A 77 2.93 11.26 -16.73
C VAL A 77 2.63 11.23 -15.22
N LEU A 78 2.42 10.02 -14.69
CA LEU A 78 2.30 9.80 -13.25
C LEU A 78 3.71 9.82 -12.64
N ILE A 79 4.01 10.90 -11.90
CA ILE A 79 5.29 11.05 -11.22
C ILE A 79 5.11 10.76 -9.74
N CYS A 80 5.90 9.82 -9.24
CA CYS A 80 6.10 9.59 -7.82
C CYS A 80 7.02 10.69 -7.27
N GLU A 81 6.51 11.61 -6.45
CA GLU A 81 7.32 12.71 -5.91
C GLU A 81 8.43 12.23 -4.96
N THR A 82 8.24 11.07 -4.33
CA THR A 82 9.22 10.46 -3.42
C THR A 82 10.43 9.89 -4.14
N CYS A 83 10.23 9.31 -5.32
CA CYS A 83 11.26 8.61 -6.05
C CYS A 83 11.74 9.36 -7.30
N LYS A 84 11.00 10.38 -7.75
CA LYS A 84 11.28 11.21 -8.94
C LYS A 84 11.46 10.38 -10.23
N ILE A 85 10.89 9.19 -10.27
CA ILE A 85 10.93 8.30 -11.44
C ILE A 85 9.60 8.45 -12.16
N SER A 86 9.66 8.72 -13.47
CA SER A 86 8.49 8.75 -14.36
C SER A 86 8.02 7.32 -14.66
N HIS A 87 6.74 7.04 -14.40
CA HIS A 87 6.09 5.83 -14.89
C HIS A 87 5.33 6.18 -16.18
N LYS A 88 5.73 5.55 -17.30
CA LYS A 88 4.99 5.57 -18.57
C LYS A 88 3.95 4.46 -18.58
#